data_AF-A0A2D7YS49-F1
#
_entry.id   AF-A0A2D7YS49-F1
#
_cell.length_a   1.000
_cell.length_b   1.000
_cell.length_c   1.000
_cell.angle_alpha   90.00
_cell.angle_beta   90.00
_cell.angle_gamma   90.00
#
_symmetry.space_group_name_H-M   'P 1'
#
loop_
_entity.id
_entity.type
_entity.pdbx_description
1 polymer ?
#
loop_
_entity_poly.entity_id
_entity_poly.type
_entity_poly.pdbx_seq_one_letter_code
_entity_poly.pdbx_strand_id
1 'polypeptide(L)'
;MGFGYGYSASVDHYADAFSNESGARVRKSFTTDMAAHVWAQESQTFGQSSKGVVYFHGRALFDYGAHYCAAYILPDESAFLYNASHVSPTTSGHVSTARYAARPRTGYPVPDLTGLLAGRADDSLHVRGPVARGDYEGTREWESDIDDRLADRDYIRAYCERHALELAPESMQFLLARVGLPKSAAKIRRDAERARDREEERRKREDRARAVDALRAFAKAESVESCAIAKRASPYDTGKSAARIADELASDVRSWRKRAGKDNVPVTYWREAWARLKALGESETVDSIARALDRRAGQRARAEARNAIRSALCNYRDGRPLQHTADESAHAFQRWSADSGFATIKAERARALSRSLARYMPGTAGAAIAALDNESHAFAAWASGIMKSDAMAQAREEWDAMREERERLLAEERERKERLALETWRAGGDPGTRIFASRPDGSAYIRATGVKRDESGAIVGGTLETSQGADVPLVQAVRAFRFIKLVRERGTAWHANGAQIRVGHFRVDRITAGGDMRAGCHRFAWQDIESLARSLGVFELAPDDSAVTRSREAA
;
A
#
# COMPACT_ATOMS: atom_id res chain seq x y z
N MET A 1 -36.99 -4.65 -49.17
CA MET A 1 -35.88 -4.50 -48.20
C MET A 1 -36.43 -4.77 -46.81
N GLY A 2 -36.23 -5.97 -46.28
CA GLY A 2 -36.64 -6.34 -44.93
C GLY A 2 -35.59 -7.26 -44.36
N PHE A 3 -34.77 -6.75 -43.45
CA PHE A 3 -33.76 -7.52 -42.75
C PHE A 3 -34.46 -8.36 -41.67
N GLY A 4 -34.54 -9.67 -41.91
CA GLY A 4 -35.02 -10.64 -40.94
C GLY A 4 -34.00 -10.84 -39.83
N TYR A 5 -34.46 -10.74 -38.58
CA TYR A 5 -33.72 -11.11 -37.39
C TYR A 5 -33.46 -12.62 -37.40
N GLY A 6 -32.19 -13.00 -37.50
CA GLY A 6 -31.73 -14.38 -37.38
C GLY A 6 -31.64 -14.83 -35.92
N TYR A 7 -32.30 -15.95 -35.63
CA TYR A 7 -31.95 -16.99 -34.64
C TYR A 7 -31.13 -16.56 -33.42
N SER A 8 -31.82 -16.35 -32.31
CA SER A 8 -31.27 -16.60 -30.98
C SER A 8 -30.96 -18.10 -30.85
N ALA A 9 -29.71 -18.49 -31.06
CA ALA A 9 -29.21 -19.75 -30.55
C ALA A 9 -29.41 -19.71 -29.02
N SER A 10 -30.29 -20.55 -28.51
CA SER A 10 -30.37 -20.84 -27.08
C SER A 10 -29.01 -21.40 -26.68
N VAL A 11 -28.18 -20.54 -26.08
CA VAL A 11 -27.01 -20.99 -25.34
C VAL A 11 -27.58 -21.78 -24.18
N ASP A 12 -27.54 -23.11 -24.30
CA ASP A 12 -27.93 -24.03 -23.25
C ASP A 12 -27.03 -23.81 -22.04
N HIS A 13 -27.42 -22.90 -21.14
CA HIS A 13 -26.77 -22.64 -19.85
C HIS A 13 -26.78 -23.85 -18.89
N TYR A 14 -27.15 -25.04 -19.38
CA TYR A 14 -27.30 -26.29 -18.62
C TYR A 14 -26.18 -27.32 -18.87
N ALA A 15 -25.28 -27.10 -19.83
CA ALA A 15 -24.18 -28.04 -20.14
C ALA A 15 -22.99 -27.95 -19.16
N ASP A 16 -22.82 -26.84 -18.44
CA ASP A 16 -21.70 -26.61 -17.50
C ASP A 16 -22.09 -26.94 -16.05
N ALA A 17 -22.66 -28.11 -15.83
CA ALA A 17 -22.87 -28.60 -14.48
C ALA A 17 -21.55 -29.15 -13.93
N PHE A 18 -20.84 -28.34 -13.15
CA PHE A 18 -19.64 -28.78 -12.45
C PHE A 18 -20.02 -29.82 -11.41
N SER A 19 -19.40 -30.99 -11.54
CA SER A 19 -19.47 -32.07 -10.58
C SER A 19 -18.27 -32.00 -9.65
N ASN A 20 -18.49 -32.19 -8.35
CA ASN A 20 -17.37 -32.40 -7.42
C ASN A 20 -16.65 -33.73 -7.72
N GLU A 21 -15.61 -34.07 -6.94
CA GLU A 21 -14.86 -35.33 -7.09
C GLU A 21 -15.74 -36.59 -7.02
N SER A 22 -16.92 -36.50 -6.41
CA SER A 22 -17.89 -37.60 -6.34
C SER A 22 -18.92 -37.59 -7.47
N GLY A 23 -18.77 -36.77 -8.51
CA GLY A 23 -19.72 -36.66 -9.62
C GLY A 23 -20.98 -35.84 -9.32
N ALA A 24 -21.15 -35.33 -8.09
CA ALA A 24 -22.35 -34.63 -7.68
C ALA A 24 -22.32 -33.16 -8.10
N ARG A 25 -23.45 -32.66 -8.62
CA ARG A 25 -23.61 -31.24 -9.00
C ARG A 25 -23.39 -30.33 -7.80
N VAL A 26 -22.49 -29.36 -7.93
CA VAL A 26 -22.22 -28.35 -6.90
C VAL A 26 -22.53 -26.94 -7.37
N ARG A 27 -22.81 -26.05 -6.41
CA ARG A 27 -23.05 -24.63 -6.68
C ARG A 27 -21.74 -23.99 -7.14
N LYS A 28 -21.73 -23.41 -8.35
CA LYS A 28 -20.56 -22.70 -8.91
C LYS A 28 -20.43 -21.26 -8.41
N SER A 29 -21.56 -20.58 -8.23
CA SER A 29 -21.61 -19.13 -8.04
C SER A 29 -22.00 -18.76 -6.61
N PHE A 30 -21.14 -18.00 -5.94
CA PHE A 30 -21.25 -17.55 -4.56
C PHE A 30 -21.23 -16.02 -4.46
N THR A 31 -21.49 -15.48 -3.28
CA THR A 31 -21.00 -14.12 -2.97
C THR A 31 -19.47 -14.15 -2.87
N THR A 32 -18.80 -13.00 -3.01
CA THR A 32 -17.33 -12.93 -2.90
C THR A 32 -16.80 -13.54 -1.60
N ASP A 33 -17.45 -13.27 -0.46
CA ASP A 33 -17.02 -13.80 0.84
C ASP A 33 -17.26 -15.31 0.93
N MET A 34 -18.40 -15.77 0.42
CA MET A 34 -18.70 -17.19 0.39
C MET A 34 -17.76 -17.96 -0.51
N ALA A 35 -17.33 -17.42 -1.65
CA ALA A 35 -16.30 -18.05 -2.47
C ALA A 35 -14.99 -18.26 -1.67
N ALA A 36 -14.57 -17.25 -0.90
CA ALA A 36 -13.39 -17.36 -0.05
C ALA A 36 -13.59 -18.34 1.12
N HIS A 37 -14.78 -18.41 1.72
CA HIS A 37 -15.09 -19.40 2.76
C HIS A 37 -15.14 -20.83 2.23
N VAL A 38 -15.74 -21.05 1.06
CA VAL A 38 -15.80 -22.37 0.42
C VAL A 38 -14.38 -22.84 0.06
N TRP A 39 -13.55 -21.94 -0.46
CA TRP A 39 -12.11 -22.16 -0.70
C TRP A 39 -11.38 -22.52 0.60
N ALA A 40 -11.50 -21.70 1.64
CA ALA A 40 -10.79 -21.89 2.89
C ALA A 40 -11.20 -23.17 3.64
N GLN A 41 -12.43 -23.66 3.43
CA GLN A 41 -12.90 -24.93 4.00
C GLN A 41 -12.56 -26.15 3.14
N GLU A 42 -12.01 -25.93 1.94
CA GLU A 42 -11.68 -26.98 0.96
C GLU A 42 -12.84 -27.96 0.77
N SER A 43 -14.06 -27.40 0.78
CA SER A 43 -15.30 -28.17 0.64
C SER A 43 -15.62 -28.47 -0.83
N GLN A 44 -15.00 -27.72 -1.73
CA GLN A 44 -15.06 -27.85 -3.18
C GLN A 44 -13.69 -27.53 -3.75
N THR A 45 -13.41 -28.11 -4.92
CA THR A 45 -12.17 -27.85 -5.68
C THR A 45 -12.32 -26.66 -6.64
N PHE A 46 -13.52 -26.10 -6.81
CA PHE A 46 -13.74 -24.93 -7.64
C PHE A 46 -14.96 -24.13 -7.18
N GLY A 47 -14.93 -22.81 -7.40
CA GLY A 47 -16.06 -21.92 -7.18
C GLY A 47 -15.70 -20.48 -7.52
N GLN A 48 -16.71 -19.65 -7.79
CA GLN A 48 -16.52 -18.25 -8.16
C GLN A 48 -17.57 -17.35 -7.53
N SER A 49 -17.25 -16.06 -7.44
CA SER A 49 -18.22 -15.02 -7.11
C SER A 49 -19.21 -14.83 -8.27
N SER A 50 -20.39 -14.29 -8.00
CA SER A 50 -21.43 -14.08 -9.04
C SER A 50 -20.99 -13.20 -10.21
N LYS A 51 -19.95 -12.37 -10.03
CA LYS A 51 -19.38 -11.54 -11.09
C LYS A 51 -18.12 -12.16 -11.72
N GLY A 52 -17.70 -13.34 -11.27
CA GLY A 52 -16.46 -13.99 -11.70
C GLY A 52 -15.18 -13.26 -11.28
N VAL A 53 -15.28 -12.24 -10.42
CA VAL A 53 -14.13 -11.42 -10.02
C VAL A 53 -13.21 -12.17 -9.07
N VAL A 54 -13.77 -12.96 -8.16
CA VAL A 54 -13.00 -13.81 -7.26
C VAL A 54 -13.39 -15.24 -7.55
N TYR A 55 -12.42 -16.11 -7.75
CA TYR A 55 -12.66 -17.53 -7.97
C TYR A 55 -11.51 -18.34 -7.42
N PHE A 56 -11.75 -19.60 -7.10
CA PHE A 56 -10.70 -20.50 -6.65
C PHE A 56 -10.67 -21.75 -7.50
N HIS A 57 -9.49 -22.33 -7.59
CA HIS A 57 -9.25 -23.63 -8.17
C HIS A 57 -8.28 -24.40 -7.27
N GLY A 58 -8.75 -25.55 -6.76
CA GLY A 58 -8.08 -26.31 -5.72
C GLY A 58 -7.69 -25.42 -4.54
N ARG A 59 -6.40 -25.42 -4.23
CA ARG A 59 -5.79 -24.68 -3.13
C ARG A 59 -5.56 -23.19 -3.42
N ALA A 60 -5.74 -22.73 -4.66
CA ALA A 60 -5.48 -21.35 -5.06
C ALA A 60 -6.76 -20.51 -5.20
N LEU A 61 -6.75 -19.31 -4.62
CA LEU A 61 -7.77 -18.27 -4.79
C LEU A 61 -7.21 -17.14 -5.64
N PHE A 62 -7.95 -16.71 -6.64
CA PHE A 62 -7.58 -15.68 -7.62
C PHE A 62 -8.51 -14.48 -7.56
N ASP A 63 -7.97 -13.31 -7.93
CA ASP A 63 -8.72 -12.05 -8.07
C ASP A 63 -8.56 -11.48 -9.49
N TYR A 64 -9.65 -11.09 -10.13
CA TYR A 64 -9.79 -10.62 -11.52
C TYR A 64 -9.28 -11.55 -12.64
N GLY A 65 -8.39 -12.51 -12.35
CA GLY A 65 -7.84 -13.45 -13.31
C GLY A 65 -6.68 -14.26 -12.74
N ALA A 66 -6.21 -15.25 -13.50
CA ALA A 66 -5.14 -16.16 -13.05
C ALA A 66 -3.78 -15.48 -12.86
N HIS A 67 -3.64 -14.25 -13.39
CA HIS A 67 -2.46 -13.40 -13.22
C HIS A 67 -2.35 -12.82 -11.79
N TYR A 68 -3.37 -12.95 -10.96
CA TYR A 68 -3.33 -12.48 -9.58
C TYR A 68 -3.86 -13.55 -8.62
N CYS A 69 -2.95 -14.33 -8.05
CA CYS A 69 -3.26 -15.21 -6.93
C CYS A 69 -3.35 -14.36 -5.65
N ALA A 70 -4.54 -14.36 -5.03
CA ALA A 70 -4.81 -13.67 -3.79
C ALA A 70 -4.35 -14.47 -2.57
N ALA A 71 -4.55 -15.79 -2.59
CA ALA A 71 -4.14 -16.69 -1.51
C ALA A 71 -3.98 -18.15 -1.97
N TYR A 72 -3.17 -18.91 -1.25
CA TYR A 72 -2.87 -20.32 -1.53
C TYR A 72 -2.75 -21.15 -0.25
N ILE A 73 -3.49 -22.26 -0.15
CA ILE A 73 -3.42 -23.20 0.98
C ILE A 73 -2.29 -24.20 0.73
N LEU A 74 -1.46 -24.47 1.74
CA LEU A 74 -0.38 -25.45 1.62
C LEU A 74 -0.91 -26.89 1.73
N PRO A 75 -0.24 -27.89 1.12
CA PRO A 75 -0.76 -29.26 1.06
C PRO A 75 -0.87 -29.93 2.44
N ASP A 76 -0.08 -29.46 3.41
CA ASP A 76 -0.12 -29.94 4.80
C ASP A 76 -1.26 -29.31 5.63
N GLU A 77 -2.08 -28.44 5.02
CA GLU A 77 -3.16 -27.65 5.63
C GLU A 77 -2.76 -26.82 6.86
N SER A 78 -1.48 -26.73 7.20
CA SER A 78 -0.99 -26.09 8.42
C SER A 78 -1.00 -24.57 8.32
N ALA A 79 -0.80 -24.06 7.10
CA ALA A 79 -0.66 -22.65 6.81
C ALA A 79 -1.17 -22.30 5.41
N PHE A 80 -1.31 -21.01 5.16
CA PHE A 80 -1.61 -20.46 3.84
C PHE A 80 -0.72 -19.26 3.54
N LEU A 81 -0.48 -19.03 2.25
CA LEU A 81 0.19 -17.87 1.71
C LEU A 81 -0.87 -16.88 1.23
N TYR A 82 -0.64 -15.58 1.40
CA TYR A 82 -1.51 -14.56 0.82
C TYR A 82 -0.70 -13.40 0.25
N ASN A 83 -1.22 -12.81 -0.82
CA ASN A 83 -0.49 -11.81 -1.57
C ASN A 83 -0.41 -10.50 -0.79
N ALA A 84 0.82 -10.06 -0.50
CA ALA A 84 1.08 -8.81 0.20
C ALA A 84 1.21 -7.60 -0.75
N SER A 85 1.23 -7.82 -2.06
CA SER A 85 1.35 -6.75 -3.05
C SER A 85 0.04 -5.97 -3.15
N HIS A 86 0.10 -4.67 -2.86
CA HIS A 86 -1.05 -3.78 -3.02
C HIS A 86 -1.18 -3.33 -4.47
N VAL A 87 -2.14 -3.90 -5.21
CA VAL A 87 -2.44 -3.46 -6.58
C VAL A 87 -3.59 -2.46 -6.60
N SER A 88 -4.65 -2.70 -5.81
CA SER A 88 -5.81 -1.81 -5.70
C SER A 88 -6.50 -1.92 -4.34
N PRO A 89 -7.33 -0.92 -3.93
CA PRO A 89 -8.16 -1.02 -2.74
C PRO A 89 -9.11 -2.23 -2.76
N THR A 90 -9.71 -2.54 -3.92
CA THR A 90 -10.65 -3.66 -4.07
C THR A 90 -9.94 -5.01 -3.92
N THR A 91 -8.79 -5.17 -4.57
CA THR A 91 -7.95 -6.37 -4.45
C THR A 91 -7.44 -6.58 -3.03
N SER A 92 -7.06 -5.50 -2.34
CA SER A 92 -6.68 -5.56 -0.92
C SER A 92 -7.86 -6.04 -0.06
N GLY A 93 -9.09 -5.63 -0.40
CA GLY A 93 -10.32 -6.13 0.20
C GLY A 93 -10.51 -7.64 0.01
N HIS A 94 -10.34 -8.14 -1.22
CA HIS A 94 -10.47 -9.58 -1.52
C HIS A 94 -9.42 -10.43 -0.81
N VAL A 95 -8.16 -9.98 -0.75
CA VAL A 95 -7.10 -10.65 0.03
C VAL A 95 -7.45 -10.66 1.52
N SER A 96 -7.99 -9.56 2.05
CA SER A 96 -8.46 -9.51 3.45
C SER A 96 -9.58 -10.52 3.72
N THR A 97 -10.54 -10.64 2.80
CA THR A 97 -11.61 -11.65 2.88
C THR A 97 -11.04 -13.07 2.88
N ALA A 98 -10.10 -13.37 1.98
CA ALA A 98 -9.42 -14.67 1.93
C ALA A 98 -8.68 -14.98 3.25
N ARG A 99 -7.91 -14.00 3.74
CA ARG A 99 -7.19 -14.10 5.02
C ARG A 99 -8.13 -14.34 6.19
N TYR A 100 -9.28 -13.67 6.20
CA TYR A 100 -10.31 -13.84 7.22
C TYR A 100 -10.89 -15.26 7.19
N ALA A 101 -11.26 -15.74 6.01
CA ALA A 101 -11.82 -17.08 5.81
C ALA A 101 -10.83 -18.19 6.22
N ALA A 102 -9.54 -18.01 5.95
CA ALA A 102 -8.48 -18.97 6.27
C ALA A 102 -7.86 -18.80 7.67
N ARG A 103 -8.41 -17.95 8.54
CA ARG A 103 -7.92 -17.70 9.92
C ARG A 103 -7.68 -18.92 10.82
N PRO A 104 -8.38 -20.06 10.66
CA PRO A 104 -8.03 -21.26 11.41
C PRO A 104 -6.58 -21.74 11.17
N ARG A 105 -5.96 -21.32 10.06
CA ARG A 105 -4.57 -21.62 9.66
C ARG A 105 -3.65 -20.42 9.89
N THR A 106 -2.35 -20.67 10.02
CA THR A 106 -1.36 -19.59 10.08
C THR A 106 -1.16 -18.98 8.70
N GLY A 107 -1.35 -17.66 8.57
CA GLY A 107 -1.23 -16.95 7.30
C GLY A 107 0.09 -16.21 7.17
N TYR A 108 0.81 -16.41 6.06
CA TYR A 108 2.07 -15.72 5.75
C TYR A 108 1.90 -14.75 4.57
N PRO A 109 2.12 -13.42 4.77
CA PRO A 109 2.10 -12.46 3.68
C PRO A 109 3.33 -12.65 2.79
N VAL A 110 3.13 -12.72 1.47
CA VAL A 110 4.20 -12.91 0.48
C VAL A 110 4.01 -11.93 -0.69
N PRO A 111 5.01 -11.10 -1.04
CA PRO A 111 4.91 -10.20 -2.19
C PRO A 111 4.96 -10.99 -3.49
N ASP A 112 4.19 -10.61 -4.51
CA ASP A 112 4.16 -11.34 -5.79
C ASP A 112 3.92 -12.85 -5.61
N LEU A 113 2.84 -13.18 -4.86
CA LEU A 113 2.45 -14.57 -4.66
C LEU A 113 2.21 -15.29 -6.01
N THR A 114 1.68 -14.59 -7.02
CA THR A 114 1.54 -15.16 -8.36
C THR A 114 2.89 -15.60 -8.92
N GLY A 115 3.93 -14.75 -8.89
CA GLY A 115 5.26 -15.09 -9.38
C GLY A 115 5.90 -16.27 -8.62
N LEU A 116 5.67 -16.36 -7.31
CA LEU A 116 6.08 -17.51 -6.49
C LEU A 116 5.40 -18.82 -6.94
N LEU A 117 4.11 -18.76 -7.28
CA LEU A 117 3.32 -19.93 -7.67
C LEU A 117 3.34 -20.23 -9.18
N ALA A 118 3.82 -19.32 -10.02
CA ALA A 118 3.91 -19.52 -11.47
C ALA A 118 5.27 -20.05 -11.92
N GLY A 119 6.35 -19.74 -11.17
CA GLY A 119 7.72 -20.02 -11.61
C GLY A 119 8.20 -18.98 -12.64
N ARG A 120 9.40 -18.43 -12.45
CA ARG A 120 10.08 -17.36 -13.24
C ARG A 120 9.22 -16.27 -13.91
N ALA A 121 9.48 -15.02 -13.53
CA ALA A 121 8.91 -13.80 -14.14
C ALA A 121 9.14 -13.59 -15.65
N ASP A 122 9.94 -14.43 -16.32
CA ASP A 122 10.23 -14.36 -17.77
C ASP A 122 9.34 -15.29 -18.60
N ASP A 123 8.63 -16.23 -17.96
CA ASP A 123 7.53 -16.93 -18.62
C ASP A 123 6.32 -15.99 -18.66
N SER A 124 6.38 -15.06 -19.62
CA SER A 124 5.22 -14.34 -20.16
C SER A 124 4.19 -15.28 -20.82
N LEU A 125 4.44 -16.59 -20.80
CA LEU A 125 3.37 -17.56 -20.83
C LEU A 125 2.43 -17.24 -19.68
N HIS A 126 1.22 -16.84 -20.06
CA HIS A 126 0.07 -16.87 -19.20
C HIS A 126 0.23 -18.08 -18.29
N VAL A 127 0.09 -17.93 -16.97
CA VAL A 127 -0.25 -19.08 -16.13
C VAL A 127 -1.31 -19.79 -16.95
N ARG A 128 -0.95 -20.92 -17.57
CA ARG A 128 -1.90 -21.81 -18.22
C ARG A 128 -2.59 -22.44 -17.03
N GLY A 129 -3.31 -21.60 -16.28
CA GLY A 129 -4.17 -22.06 -15.25
C GLY A 129 -5.15 -22.98 -15.95
N PRO A 130 -5.68 -23.98 -15.26
CA PRO A 130 -6.68 -24.91 -15.78
C PRO A 130 -7.98 -24.25 -16.32
N VAL A 131 -8.02 -22.93 -16.49
CA VAL A 131 -9.21 -22.07 -16.43
C VAL A 131 -9.84 -21.77 -17.80
N ALA A 132 -9.56 -22.56 -18.85
CA ALA A 132 -10.38 -22.46 -20.06
C ALA A 132 -11.52 -23.48 -20.12
N ARG A 133 -11.42 -24.67 -19.51
CA ARG A 133 -12.34 -25.79 -19.86
C ARG A 133 -12.72 -26.78 -18.74
N GLY A 134 -12.64 -26.41 -17.46
CA GLY A 134 -13.11 -27.31 -16.39
C GLY A 134 -12.37 -28.65 -16.33
N ASP A 135 -11.10 -28.65 -16.75
CA ASP A 135 -10.24 -29.82 -16.76
C ASP A 135 -9.65 -30.01 -15.36
N TYR A 136 -10.28 -30.91 -14.59
CA TYR A 136 -9.85 -31.25 -13.24
C TYR A 136 -8.47 -31.94 -13.21
N GLU A 137 -8.09 -32.69 -14.25
CA GLU A 137 -6.78 -33.37 -14.28
C GLU A 137 -5.64 -32.35 -14.36
N GLY A 138 -5.77 -31.34 -15.21
CA GLY A 138 -4.79 -30.24 -15.32
C GLY A 138 -4.62 -29.43 -14.04
N THR A 139 -5.55 -29.54 -13.09
CA THR A 139 -5.43 -28.87 -11.78
C THR A 139 -4.49 -29.60 -10.84
N ARG A 140 -4.59 -30.93 -10.78
CA ARG A 140 -3.73 -31.73 -9.89
C ARG A 140 -2.28 -31.68 -10.34
N GLU A 141 -2.04 -31.69 -11.65
CA GLU A 141 -0.71 -31.47 -12.22
C GLU A 141 -0.17 -30.09 -11.85
N TRP A 142 -0.98 -29.03 -12.04
CA TRP A 142 -0.58 -27.67 -11.67
C TRP A 142 -0.28 -27.51 -10.18
N GLU A 143 -1.06 -28.15 -9.31
CA GLU A 143 -0.85 -28.16 -7.87
C GLU A 143 0.42 -28.92 -7.46
N SER A 144 0.70 -30.05 -8.12
CA SER A 144 1.95 -30.80 -7.92
C SER A 144 3.16 -29.97 -8.34
N ASP A 145 3.10 -29.28 -9.48
CA ASP A 145 4.19 -28.41 -9.93
C ASP A 145 4.47 -27.27 -8.95
N ILE A 146 3.42 -26.73 -8.30
CA ILE A 146 3.57 -25.73 -7.24
C ILE A 146 4.24 -26.35 -6.02
N ASP A 147 3.81 -27.53 -5.60
CA ASP A 147 4.37 -28.21 -4.43
C ASP A 147 5.86 -28.53 -4.62
N ASP A 148 6.24 -29.01 -5.81
CA ASP A 148 7.64 -29.25 -6.18
C ASP A 148 8.47 -27.97 -6.13
N ARG A 149 7.91 -26.84 -6.60
CA ARG A 149 8.58 -25.54 -6.53
C ARG A 149 8.70 -25.00 -5.11
N LEU A 150 7.67 -25.20 -4.28
CA LEU A 150 7.72 -24.82 -2.86
C LEU A 150 8.64 -25.73 -2.04
N ALA A 151 8.99 -26.91 -2.56
CA ALA A 151 9.99 -27.81 -2.01
C ALA A 151 11.40 -27.56 -2.58
N ASP A 152 11.54 -26.87 -3.72
CA ASP A 152 12.83 -26.54 -4.32
C ASP A 152 13.58 -25.49 -3.48
N ARG A 153 14.70 -25.95 -2.91
CA ARG A 153 15.58 -25.18 -2.06
C ARG A 153 16.19 -23.97 -2.75
N ASP A 154 16.65 -24.12 -3.98
CA ASP A 154 17.34 -23.05 -4.70
C ASP A 154 16.33 -22.02 -5.21
N TYR A 155 15.15 -22.48 -5.64
CA TYR A 155 14.04 -21.61 -6.03
C TYR A 155 13.57 -20.73 -4.88
N ILE A 156 13.22 -21.32 -3.73
CA ILE A 156 12.74 -20.58 -2.56
C ILE A 156 13.81 -19.62 -2.03
N ARG A 157 15.07 -20.06 -2.00
CA ARG A 157 16.18 -19.20 -1.60
C ARG A 157 16.31 -18.00 -2.54
N ALA A 158 16.30 -18.21 -3.85
CA ALA A 158 16.41 -17.13 -4.84
C ALA A 158 15.23 -16.15 -4.75
N TYR A 159 14.03 -16.66 -4.50
CA TYR A 159 12.84 -15.84 -4.25
C TYR A 159 13.00 -14.98 -2.98
N CYS A 160 13.43 -15.57 -1.86
CA CYS A 160 13.68 -14.83 -0.62
C CYS A 160 14.80 -13.79 -0.76
N GLU A 161 15.84 -14.07 -1.55
CA GLU A 161 16.93 -13.11 -1.84
C GLU A 161 16.41 -11.92 -2.67
N ARG A 162 15.53 -12.17 -3.65
CA ARG A 162 14.92 -11.12 -4.49
C ARG A 162 13.98 -10.20 -3.70
N HIS A 163 13.16 -10.76 -2.83
CA HIS A 163 12.16 -10.02 -2.05
C HIS A 163 12.61 -9.77 -0.60
N ALA A 164 13.91 -9.74 -0.34
CA ALA A 164 14.47 -9.75 1.01
C ALA A 164 14.03 -8.58 1.90
N LEU A 165 13.71 -7.42 1.31
CA LEU A 165 13.27 -6.22 2.01
C LEU A 165 11.74 -6.05 2.03
N GLU A 166 11.01 -6.78 1.19
CA GLU A 166 9.55 -6.72 1.05
C GLU A 166 8.86 -7.81 1.87
N LEU A 167 9.51 -8.97 2.03
CA LEU A 167 9.02 -10.09 2.82
C LEU A 167 8.99 -9.73 4.31
N ALA A 168 7.86 -10.04 4.97
CA ALA A 168 7.82 -10.07 6.42
C ALA A 168 8.84 -11.10 6.95
N PRO A 169 9.57 -10.80 8.04
CA PRO A 169 10.58 -11.71 8.58
C PRO A 169 10.05 -13.10 8.90
N GLU A 170 8.81 -13.20 9.39
CA GLU A 170 8.14 -14.46 9.71
C GLU A 170 7.84 -15.28 8.45
N SER A 171 7.41 -14.63 7.36
CA SER A 171 7.19 -15.28 6.06
C SER A 171 8.48 -15.80 5.45
N MET A 172 9.55 -15.00 5.50
CA MET A 172 10.87 -15.42 5.01
C MET A 172 11.40 -16.61 5.82
N GLN A 173 11.29 -16.55 7.15
CA GLN A 173 11.68 -17.65 8.03
C GLN A 173 10.87 -18.91 7.73
N PHE A 174 9.56 -18.79 7.55
CA PHE A 174 8.68 -19.89 7.22
C PHE A 174 9.07 -20.56 5.88
N LEU A 175 9.19 -19.78 4.81
CA LEU A 175 9.55 -20.29 3.48
C LEU A 175 10.91 -21.01 3.51
N LEU A 176 11.93 -20.38 4.13
CA LEU A 176 13.25 -20.99 4.22
C LEU A 176 13.29 -22.22 5.14
N ALA A 177 12.46 -22.26 6.19
CA ALA A 177 12.36 -23.44 7.06
C ALA A 177 11.84 -24.66 6.29
N ARG A 178 10.89 -24.48 5.37
CA ARG A 178 10.36 -25.56 4.52
C ARG A 178 11.42 -26.24 3.66
N VAL A 179 12.45 -25.49 3.25
CA VAL A 179 13.56 -26.00 2.43
C VAL A 179 14.85 -26.24 3.23
N GLY A 180 14.76 -26.34 4.56
CA GLY A 180 15.90 -26.67 5.42
C GLY A 180 16.93 -25.54 5.61
N LEU A 181 16.54 -24.29 5.36
CA LEU A 181 17.40 -23.09 5.46
C LEU A 181 16.97 -22.02 6.49
N PRO A 182 16.37 -22.35 7.66
CA PRO A 182 15.80 -21.35 8.55
C PRO A 182 16.82 -20.31 9.05
N LYS A 183 18.09 -20.73 9.24
CA LYS A 183 19.19 -19.86 9.71
C LYS A 183 19.61 -18.81 8.66
N SER A 184 19.21 -18.97 7.40
CA SER A 184 19.60 -18.08 6.31
C SER A 184 18.79 -16.78 6.28
N ALA A 185 17.58 -16.75 6.88
CA ALA A 185 16.67 -15.59 6.80
C ALA A 185 17.34 -14.28 7.27
N ALA A 186 17.92 -14.29 8.47
CA ALA A 186 18.59 -13.12 9.03
C ALA A 186 19.84 -12.70 8.23
N LYS A 187 20.53 -13.66 7.58
CA LYS A 187 21.68 -13.36 6.72
C LYS A 187 21.21 -12.68 5.42
N ILE A 188 20.24 -13.27 4.73
CA ILE A 188 19.69 -12.76 3.46
C ILE A 188 19.19 -11.32 3.65
N ARG A 189 18.42 -11.05 4.71
CA ARG A 189 17.91 -9.71 4.98
C ARG A 189 19.02 -8.69 5.24
N ARG A 190 20.01 -9.02 6.09
CA ARG A 190 21.15 -8.15 6.36
C ARG A 190 21.98 -7.87 5.09
N ASP A 191 22.17 -8.88 4.24
CA ASP A 191 22.90 -8.72 2.98
C ASP A 191 22.15 -7.80 2.01
N ALA A 192 20.81 -7.90 1.96
CA ALA A 192 19.96 -7.02 1.17
C ALA A 192 19.93 -5.58 1.69
N GLU A 193 19.85 -5.37 3.00
CA GLU A 193 19.95 -4.04 3.63
C GLU A 193 21.29 -3.38 3.29
N ARG A 194 22.39 -4.11 3.46
CA ARG A 194 23.73 -3.63 3.07
C ARG A 194 23.84 -3.33 1.58
N ALA A 195 23.19 -4.11 0.71
CA ALA A 195 23.18 -3.86 -0.73
C ALA A 195 22.42 -2.56 -1.06
N ARG A 196 21.25 -2.33 -0.45
CA ARG A 196 20.48 -1.09 -0.60
C ARG A 196 21.28 0.12 -0.13
N ASP A 197 21.94 0.03 1.02
CA ASP A 197 22.71 1.15 1.57
C ASP A 197 23.91 1.50 0.67
N ARG A 198 24.61 0.49 0.12
CA ARG A 198 25.68 0.70 -0.88
C ARG A 198 25.18 1.36 -2.16
N GLU A 199 24.00 0.97 -2.64
CA GLU A 199 23.38 1.53 -3.83
C GLU A 199 22.93 2.98 -3.60
N GLU A 200 22.38 3.29 -2.42
CA GLU A 200 22.04 4.66 -2.04
C GLU A 200 23.29 5.54 -1.93
N GLU A 201 24.38 5.03 -1.36
CA GLU A 201 25.67 5.72 -1.34
C GLU A 201 26.21 5.96 -2.75
N ARG A 202 26.12 4.97 -3.65
CA ARG A 202 26.50 5.12 -5.06
C ARG A 202 25.69 6.23 -5.72
N ARG A 203 24.35 6.21 -5.57
CA ARG A 203 23.47 7.25 -6.10
C ARG A 203 23.84 8.63 -5.56
N LYS A 204 24.06 8.76 -4.24
CA LYS A 204 24.52 10.02 -3.62
C LYS A 204 25.86 10.50 -4.18
N ARG A 205 26.81 9.59 -4.45
CA ARG A 205 28.10 9.94 -5.08
C ARG A 205 27.91 10.41 -6.52
N GLU A 206 27.07 9.74 -7.29
CA GLU A 206 26.75 10.14 -8.66
C GLU A 206 26.03 11.49 -8.73
N ASP A 207 25.06 11.73 -7.86
CA ASP A 207 24.36 13.01 -7.79
C ASP A 207 25.32 14.15 -7.41
N ARG A 208 26.25 13.89 -6.47
CA ARG A 208 27.34 14.83 -6.14
C ARG A 208 28.26 15.07 -7.33
N ALA A 209 28.65 14.03 -8.08
CA ALA A 209 29.49 14.15 -9.26
C ALA A 209 28.78 14.96 -10.37
N ARG A 210 27.51 14.66 -10.66
CA ARG A 210 26.68 15.42 -11.60
C ARG A 210 26.55 16.89 -11.18
N ALA A 211 26.39 17.16 -9.89
CA ALA A 211 26.34 18.53 -9.38
C ALA A 211 27.68 19.27 -9.60
N VAL A 212 28.81 18.62 -9.34
CA VAL A 212 30.15 19.19 -9.59
C VAL A 212 30.37 19.45 -11.09
N ASP A 213 29.99 18.52 -11.96
CA ASP A 213 30.12 18.70 -13.41
C ASP A 213 29.19 19.80 -13.94
N ALA A 214 27.98 19.91 -13.40
CA ALA A 214 27.08 21.02 -13.70
C ALA A 214 27.69 22.37 -13.28
N LEU A 215 28.33 22.46 -12.11
CA LEU A 215 29.05 23.65 -11.66
C LEU A 215 30.25 23.99 -12.56
N ARG A 216 31.01 22.98 -13.00
CA ARG A 216 32.13 23.16 -13.95
C ARG A 216 31.65 23.63 -15.32
N ALA A 217 30.57 23.05 -15.84
CA ALA A 217 29.95 23.45 -17.09
C ALA A 217 29.43 24.89 -17.03
N PHE A 218 28.81 25.26 -15.91
CA PHE A 218 28.38 26.62 -15.62
C PHE A 218 29.56 27.60 -15.66
N ALA A 219 30.63 27.32 -14.90
CA ALA A 219 31.83 28.16 -14.87
C ALA A 219 32.49 28.29 -16.27
N LYS A 220 32.49 27.22 -17.07
CA LYS A 220 33.02 27.24 -18.44
C LYS A 220 32.16 28.10 -19.37
N ALA A 221 30.82 27.96 -19.29
CA ALA A 221 29.90 28.75 -20.10
C ALA A 221 30.02 30.25 -19.77
N GLU A 222 30.09 30.58 -18.49
CA GLU A 222 30.27 31.96 -18.01
C GLU A 222 31.62 32.54 -18.45
N SER A 223 32.70 31.74 -18.44
CA SER A 223 34.02 32.14 -18.95
C SER A 223 34.01 32.43 -20.46
N VAL A 224 33.32 31.59 -21.26
CA VAL A 224 33.22 31.79 -22.72
C VAL A 224 32.37 33.02 -23.05
N GLU A 225 31.25 33.21 -22.36
CA GLU A 225 30.37 34.36 -22.58
C GLU A 225 31.03 35.66 -22.11
N SER A 226 31.77 35.65 -21.00
CA SER A 226 32.59 36.79 -20.55
C SER A 226 33.68 37.15 -21.56
N CYS A 227 34.34 36.16 -22.17
CA CYS A 227 35.27 36.36 -23.28
C CYS A 227 34.60 36.95 -24.52
N ALA A 228 33.38 36.51 -24.86
CA ALA A 228 32.63 37.01 -26.00
C ALA A 228 32.16 38.47 -25.80
N ILE A 229 31.74 38.82 -24.58
CA ILE A 229 31.38 40.19 -24.20
C ILE A 229 32.59 41.10 -24.29
N ALA A 230 33.75 40.68 -23.76
CA ALA A 230 35.00 41.45 -23.84
C ALA A 230 35.43 41.71 -25.30
N LYS A 231 35.26 40.73 -26.20
CA LYS A 231 35.55 40.91 -27.64
C LYS A 231 34.58 41.86 -28.34
N ARG A 232 33.31 41.92 -27.94
CA ARG A 232 32.31 42.83 -28.53
C ARG A 232 32.43 44.26 -27.99
N ALA A 233 32.95 44.42 -26.78
CA ALA A 233 33.11 45.70 -26.11
C ALA A 233 34.26 46.57 -26.68
N SER A 234 35.08 46.05 -27.61
CA SER A 234 36.18 46.82 -28.21
C SER A 234 36.09 46.86 -29.74
N PRO A 235 35.37 47.84 -30.31
CA PRO A 235 35.47 48.20 -31.72
C PRO A 235 36.46 49.35 -31.98
N TYR A 236 37.00 50.01 -30.94
CA TYR A 236 37.90 51.14 -31.11
C TYR A 236 39.34 50.80 -30.68
N ASP A 237 40.19 50.85 -31.70
CA ASP A 237 41.64 50.87 -31.67
C ASP A 237 42.15 52.00 -30.75
N THR A 238 42.59 51.64 -29.54
CA THR A 238 43.72 52.33 -28.92
C THR A 238 44.79 51.28 -28.62
N GLY A 239 45.75 51.23 -29.55
CA GLY A 239 46.84 50.27 -29.59
C GLY A 239 47.52 49.99 -28.25
N LYS A 240 47.87 48.72 -28.09
CA LYS A 240 48.81 48.15 -27.12
C LYS A 240 48.37 48.05 -25.64
N SER A 241 47.36 48.77 -25.16
CA SER A 241 46.91 48.62 -23.76
C SER A 241 45.86 47.51 -23.59
N ALA A 242 44.83 47.47 -24.44
CA ALA A 242 43.72 46.51 -24.29
C ALA A 242 44.13 45.05 -24.55
N ALA A 243 45.00 44.80 -25.53
CA ALA A 243 45.55 43.46 -25.79
C ALA A 243 46.44 42.98 -24.64
N ARG A 244 47.22 43.88 -24.04
CA ARG A 244 48.05 43.59 -22.86
C ARG A 244 47.19 43.33 -21.62
N ILE A 245 46.15 44.13 -21.40
CA ILE A 245 45.17 43.92 -20.32
C ILE A 245 44.43 42.59 -20.53
N ALA A 246 44.04 42.26 -21.75
CA ALA A 246 43.40 40.98 -22.06
C ALA A 246 44.34 39.79 -21.85
N ASP A 247 45.63 39.91 -22.19
CA ASP A 247 46.63 38.88 -21.93
C ASP A 247 46.98 38.74 -20.44
N GLU A 248 47.03 39.85 -19.69
CA GLU A 248 47.19 39.84 -18.23
C GLU A 248 45.97 39.23 -17.54
N LEU A 249 44.74 39.58 -17.95
CA LEU A 249 43.51 38.97 -17.43
C LEU A 249 43.43 37.49 -17.79
N ALA A 250 43.81 37.10 -19.02
CA ALA A 250 43.83 35.71 -19.44
C ALA A 250 44.92 34.92 -18.71
N SER A 251 46.06 35.53 -18.39
CA SER A 251 47.12 34.95 -17.55
C SER A 251 46.65 34.73 -16.12
N ASP A 252 45.96 35.71 -15.54
CA ASP A 252 45.37 35.62 -14.22
C ASP A 252 44.28 34.54 -14.17
N VAL A 253 43.35 34.51 -15.13
CA VAL A 253 42.33 33.44 -15.22
C VAL A 253 42.96 32.06 -15.40
N ARG A 254 44.05 31.92 -16.18
CA ARG A 254 44.80 30.65 -16.27
C ARG A 254 45.46 30.28 -14.94
N SER A 255 46.03 31.25 -14.23
CA SER A 255 46.64 31.09 -12.91
C SER A 255 45.60 30.72 -11.84
N TRP A 256 44.40 31.29 -11.93
CA TRP A 256 43.25 30.97 -11.08
C TRP A 256 42.72 29.57 -11.36
N ARG A 257 42.64 29.17 -12.63
CA ARG A 257 42.22 27.82 -13.02
C ARG A 257 43.22 26.74 -12.56
N LYS A 258 44.52 27.06 -12.51
CA LYS A 258 45.58 26.19 -11.98
C LYS A 258 45.53 26.08 -10.45
N ARG A 259 45.05 27.11 -9.75
CA ARG A 259 44.91 27.17 -8.28
C ARG A 259 43.57 26.65 -7.76
N ALA A 260 42.46 26.88 -8.47
CA ALA A 260 41.13 26.36 -8.11
C ALA A 260 41.01 24.83 -8.20
N GLY A 261 41.97 24.17 -8.87
CA GLY A 261 42.14 22.71 -8.78
C GLY A 261 42.68 22.22 -7.43
N LYS A 262 43.06 23.13 -6.52
CA LYS A 262 43.51 22.86 -5.15
C LYS A 262 42.80 23.84 -4.20
N ASP A 263 41.63 23.42 -3.70
CA ASP A 263 40.82 23.96 -2.59
C ASP A 263 40.70 25.49 -2.35
N ASN A 264 39.43 25.94 -2.23
CA ASN A 264 38.94 27.22 -1.71
C ASN A 264 39.74 28.50 -2.04
N VAL A 265 39.28 29.23 -3.07
CA VAL A 265 39.73 30.60 -3.34
C VAL A 265 39.06 31.57 -2.34
N PRO A 266 39.81 32.30 -1.49
CA PRO A 266 39.25 33.21 -0.50
C PRO A 266 38.51 34.41 -1.14
N VAL A 267 37.40 34.84 -0.53
CA VAL A 267 36.56 36.00 -0.96
C VAL A 267 37.36 37.31 -1.11
N THR A 268 38.44 37.47 -0.35
CA THR A 268 39.35 38.63 -0.45
C THR A 268 39.95 38.78 -1.84
N TYR A 269 40.15 37.67 -2.53
CA TYR A 269 40.74 37.63 -3.86
C TYR A 269 39.79 38.16 -4.94
N TRP A 270 38.49 37.90 -4.80
CA TRP A 270 37.46 38.49 -5.67
C TRP A 270 37.36 40.01 -5.49
N ARG A 271 37.54 40.50 -4.25
CA ARG A 271 37.57 41.95 -3.97
C ARG A 271 38.76 42.66 -4.61
N GLU A 272 39.94 42.04 -4.60
CA GLU A 272 41.14 42.61 -5.24
C GLU A 272 41.02 42.63 -6.77
N ALA A 273 40.48 41.56 -7.38
CA ALA A 273 40.21 41.51 -8.81
C ALA A 273 39.18 42.59 -9.22
N TRP A 274 38.13 42.78 -8.42
CA TRP A 274 37.14 43.83 -8.64
C TRP A 274 37.73 45.24 -8.48
N ALA A 275 38.58 45.46 -7.48
CA ALA A 275 39.25 46.74 -7.26
C ALA A 275 40.17 47.11 -8.43
N ARG A 276 40.88 46.13 -9.01
CA ARG A 276 41.73 46.31 -10.20
C ARG A 276 40.93 46.60 -11.47
N LEU A 277 39.80 45.91 -11.68
CA LEU A 277 38.87 46.21 -12.78
C LEU A 277 38.28 47.63 -12.66
N LYS A 278 37.97 48.07 -11.44
CA LYS A 278 37.48 49.43 -11.17
C LYS A 278 38.55 50.50 -11.42
N ALA A 279 39.82 50.18 -11.19
CA ALA A 279 40.95 51.08 -11.42
C ALA A 279 41.33 51.24 -12.90
N LEU A 280 40.90 50.33 -13.79
CA LEU A 280 41.26 50.32 -15.22
C LEU A 280 40.35 51.17 -16.13
N GLY A 281 39.33 51.83 -15.58
CA GLY A 281 38.70 53.02 -16.16
C GLY A 281 38.14 52.94 -17.59
N GLU A 282 36.86 52.59 -17.72
CA GLU A 282 35.87 53.25 -18.59
C GLU A 282 34.48 52.85 -18.06
N SER A 283 33.82 53.77 -17.34
CA SER A 283 32.75 53.44 -16.38
C SER A 283 31.44 52.97 -17.02
N GLU A 284 31.18 53.31 -18.28
CA GLU A 284 29.91 52.95 -18.94
C GLU A 284 29.82 51.48 -19.33
N THR A 285 30.91 50.89 -19.77
CA THR A 285 30.94 49.49 -20.25
C THR A 285 30.88 48.52 -19.08
N VAL A 286 31.57 48.82 -17.97
CA VAL A 286 31.55 48.03 -16.73
C VAL A 286 30.16 48.10 -16.08
N ASP A 287 29.53 49.28 -16.04
CA ASP A 287 28.19 49.43 -15.49
C ASP A 287 27.10 48.81 -16.37
N SER A 288 27.29 48.79 -17.70
CA SER A 288 26.38 48.14 -18.64
C SER A 288 26.41 46.61 -18.49
N ILE A 289 27.62 46.04 -18.39
CA ILE A 289 27.84 44.61 -18.14
C ILE A 289 27.30 44.23 -16.76
N ALA A 290 27.57 45.01 -15.72
CA ALA A 290 27.02 44.80 -14.38
C ALA A 290 25.48 44.82 -14.39
N ARG A 291 24.85 45.80 -15.04
CA ARG A 291 23.38 45.89 -15.14
C ARG A 291 22.77 44.77 -15.99
N ALA A 292 23.45 44.28 -17.01
CA ALA A 292 22.99 43.15 -17.84
C ALA A 292 23.06 41.81 -17.10
N LEU A 293 24.14 41.58 -16.34
CA LEU A 293 24.30 40.41 -15.47
C LEU A 293 23.28 40.42 -14.33
N ASP A 294 23.04 41.59 -13.72
CA ASP A 294 22.06 41.78 -12.63
C ASP A 294 20.61 41.49 -13.09
N ARG A 295 20.22 41.96 -14.29
CA ARG A 295 18.90 41.65 -14.88
C ARG A 295 18.70 40.17 -15.18
N ARG A 296 19.71 39.47 -15.70
CA ARG A 296 19.63 38.03 -16.01
C ARG A 296 19.66 37.16 -14.76
N ALA A 297 20.48 37.50 -13.76
CA ALA A 297 20.48 36.86 -12.45
C ALA A 297 19.11 37.01 -11.77
N GLY A 298 18.50 38.19 -11.84
CA GLY A 298 17.14 38.44 -11.37
C GLY A 298 16.07 37.60 -12.06
N GLN A 299 16.13 37.44 -13.39
CA GLN A 299 15.18 36.61 -14.14
C GLN A 299 15.32 35.11 -13.82
N ARG A 300 16.55 34.61 -13.72
CA ARG A 300 16.83 33.21 -13.37
C ARG A 300 16.42 32.88 -11.94
N ALA A 301 16.74 33.75 -10.99
CA ALA A 301 16.29 33.61 -9.61
C ALA A 301 14.75 33.56 -9.55
N ARG A 302 14.04 34.43 -10.30
CA ARG A 302 12.56 34.41 -10.39
C ARG A 302 12.00 33.09 -10.95
N ALA A 303 12.74 32.38 -11.80
CA ALA A 303 12.33 31.06 -12.31
C ALA A 303 12.57 29.95 -11.28
N GLU A 304 13.73 29.95 -10.62
CA GLU A 304 14.08 28.95 -9.59
C GLU A 304 13.16 29.05 -8.36
N ALA A 305 12.81 30.27 -7.91
CA ALA A 305 11.84 30.43 -6.82
C ALA A 305 10.42 30.00 -7.23
N ARG A 306 10.00 30.21 -8.48
CA ARG A 306 8.71 29.71 -8.96
C ARG A 306 8.66 28.19 -8.93
N ASN A 307 9.76 27.53 -9.29
CA ASN A 307 9.85 26.07 -9.25
C ASN A 307 9.91 25.53 -7.81
N ALA A 308 10.66 26.18 -6.91
CA ALA A 308 10.70 25.81 -5.49
C ALA A 308 9.32 25.97 -4.81
N ILE A 309 8.62 27.08 -5.06
CA ILE A 309 7.26 27.32 -4.56
C ILE A 309 6.28 26.28 -5.12
N ARG A 310 6.35 25.98 -6.43
CA ARG A 310 5.51 24.94 -7.05
C ARG A 310 5.77 23.57 -6.43
N SER A 311 7.03 23.21 -6.19
CA SER A 311 7.40 21.93 -5.57
C SER A 311 6.93 21.83 -4.11
N ALA A 312 7.04 22.93 -3.34
CA ALA A 312 6.53 22.99 -1.97
C ALA A 312 4.99 22.87 -1.92
N LEU A 313 4.27 23.51 -2.86
CA LEU A 313 2.81 23.40 -2.97
C LEU A 313 2.36 21.98 -3.37
N CYS A 314 3.09 21.30 -4.26
CA CYS A 314 2.82 19.89 -4.59
C CYS A 314 3.01 18.98 -3.38
N ASN A 315 4.11 19.15 -2.64
CA ASN A 315 4.39 18.37 -1.43
C ASN A 315 3.36 18.61 -0.31
N TYR A 316 2.84 19.84 -0.18
CA TYR A 316 1.77 20.19 0.77
C TYR A 316 0.44 19.54 0.39
N ARG A 317 0.09 19.51 -0.90
CA ARG A 317 -1.12 18.84 -1.40
C ARG A 317 -1.11 17.33 -1.13
N ASP A 318 0.08 16.73 -1.13
CA ASP A 318 0.27 15.28 -1.00
C ASP A 318 0.52 14.84 0.47
N GLY A 319 0.25 15.71 1.45
CA GLY A 319 0.23 15.37 2.88
C GLY A 319 1.61 15.10 3.51
N ARG A 320 2.70 15.53 2.87
CA ARG A 320 4.06 15.34 3.43
C ARG A 320 4.36 16.39 4.51
N PRO A 321 5.11 16.03 5.57
CA PRO A 321 5.42 16.96 6.65
C PRO A 321 6.27 18.14 6.18
N LEU A 322 5.79 19.36 6.48
CA LEU A 322 6.35 20.66 6.10
C LEU A 322 7.83 20.88 6.49
N GLN A 323 8.34 20.11 7.46
CA GLN A 323 9.67 20.31 8.04
C GLN A 323 10.79 19.96 7.04
N HIS A 324 10.66 18.87 6.28
CA HIS A 324 11.67 18.47 5.28
C HIS A 324 11.78 19.50 4.14
N THR A 325 10.65 20.05 3.69
CA THR A 325 10.61 21.09 2.66
C THR A 325 11.14 22.43 3.13
N ALA A 326 10.98 22.73 4.42
CA ALA A 326 11.46 23.97 5.01
C ALA A 326 12.96 23.92 5.33
N ASP A 327 13.47 22.78 5.77
CA ASP A 327 14.91 22.56 5.98
C ASP A 327 15.68 22.59 4.65
N GLU A 328 15.13 21.98 3.59
CA GLU A 328 15.69 22.09 2.23
C GLU A 328 15.68 23.53 1.70
N SER A 329 14.58 24.26 1.93
CA SER A 329 14.45 25.66 1.52
C SER A 329 15.37 26.58 2.32
N ALA A 330 15.53 26.34 3.63
CA ALA A 330 16.42 27.08 4.50
C ALA A 330 17.89 26.80 4.16
N HIS A 331 18.26 25.56 3.85
CA HIS A 331 19.60 25.22 3.39
C HIS A 331 19.93 25.77 2.00
N ALA A 332 18.95 25.82 1.10
CA ALA A 332 19.10 26.49 -0.19
C ALA A 332 19.27 28.01 -0.03
N PHE A 333 18.54 28.60 0.92
CA PHE A 333 18.59 30.03 1.21
C PHE A 333 19.88 30.44 1.94
N GLN A 334 20.37 29.66 2.91
CA GLN A 334 21.66 29.89 3.59
C GLN A 334 22.85 29.79 2.63
N ARG A 335 22.83 28.81 1.72
CA ARG A 335 23.85 28.69 0.66
C ARG A 335 23.86 29.93 -0.24
N TRP A 336 22.69 30.47 -0.55
CA TRP A 336 22.54 31.66 -1.38
C TRP A 336 22.86 32.97 -0.64
N SER A 337 22.60 33.06 0.67
CA SER A 337 22.84 34.29 1.45
C SER A 337 24.32 34.59 1.70
N ALA A 338 25.19 33.57 1.62
CA ALA A 338 26.64 33.71 1.72
C ALA A 338 27.28 34.43 0.52
N ASP A 339 26.59 34.49 -0.64
CA ASP A 339 27.00 35.27 -1.80
C ASP A 339 26.49 36.73 -1.68
N SER A 340 27.42 37.65 -1.43
CA SER A 340 27.17 39.00 -0.92
C SER A 340 27.05 40.05 -2.03
N GLY A 341 26.01 39.94 -2.89
CA GLY A 341 25.82 40.87 -4.02
C GLY A 341 24.47 41.59 -4.17
N PHE A 342 23.40 41.23 -3.45
CA PHE A 342 22.04 41.61 -3.88
C PHE A 342 21.13 42.13 -2.76
N ALA A 343 21.38 43.35 -2.27
CA ALA A 343 20.55 43.97 -1.22
C ALA A 343 19.11 44.25 -1.69
N THR A 344 18.91 44.70 -2.93
CA THR A 344 17.59 45.12 -3.45
C THR A 344 16.66 43.95 -3.75
N ILE A 345 17.19 42.84 -4.28
CA ILE A 345 16.42 41.61 -4.56
C ILE A 345 16.04 40.88 -3.25
N LYS A 346 16.89 40.97 -2.21
CA LYS A 346 16.58 40.47 -0.86
C LYS A 346 15.34 41.19 -0.29
N ALA A 347 15.26 42.51 -0.41
CA ALA A 347 14.14 43.32 0.07
C ALA A 347 12.80 43.06 -0.67
N GLU A 348 12.81 42.86 -2.00
CA GLU A 348 11.57 42.57 -2.75
C GLU A 348 11.00 41.17 -2.46
N ARG A 349 11.87 40.16 -2.31
CA ARG A 349 11.44 38.79 -1.98
C ARG A 349 10.96 38.66 -0.55
N ALA A 350 11.63 39.32 0.39
CA ALA A 350 11.20 39.49 1.77
C ALA A 350 9.75 40.00 1.84
N ARG A 351 9.43 41.07 1.11
CA ARG A 351 8.07 41.63 1.02
C ARG A 351 7.07 40.68 0.37
N ALA A 352 7.46 39.91 -0.66
CA ALA A 352 6.58 38.93 -1.32
C ALA A 352 6.24 37.73 -0.42
N LEU A 353 7.22 37.23 0.34
CA LEU A 353 7.02 36.14 1.30
C LEU A 353 6.17 36.61 2.49
N SER A 354 6.43 37.81 3.03
CA SER A 354 5.60 38.41 4.09
C SER A 354 4.15 38.62 3.65
N ARG A 355 3.89 39.00 2.39
CA ARG A 355 2.51 39.10 1.86
C ARG A 355 1.80 37.76 1.75
N SER A 356 2.53 36.67 1.46
CA SER A 356 1.95 35.32 1.46
C SER A 356 1.71 34.83 2.88
N LEU A 357 2.66 35.02 3.79
CA LEU A 357 2.52 34.64 5.20
C LEU A 357 1.42 35.44 5.91
N ALA A 358 1.26 36.73 5.64
CA ALA A 358 0.17 37.55 6.18
C ALA A 358 -1.23 37.04 5.79
N ARG A 359 -1.33 36.32 4.66
CA ARG A 359 -2.58 35.73 4.18
C ARG A 359 -2.95 34.45 4.91
N TYR A 360 -1.98 33.76 5.51
CA TYR A 360 -2.19 32.49 6.21
C TYR A 360 -1.94 32.57 7.73
N MET A 361 -1.22 33.60 8.22
CA MET A 361 -0.86 33.82 9.63
C MET A 361 -0.78 35.32 9.97
N PRO A 362 -1.93 36.03 10.05
CA PRO A 362 -1.98 37.51 10.07
C PRO A 362 -1.30 38.17 11.28
N GLY A 363 -1.17 37.50 12.42
CA GLY A 363 -0.52 38.05 13.63
C GLY A 363 1.02 38.12 13.57
N THR A 364 1.66 37.41 12.63
CA THR A 364 3.14 37.30 12.58
C THR A 364 3.78 38.20 11.51
N ALA A 365 2.97 38.78 10.63
CA ALA A 365 3.44 39.50 9.45
C ALA A 365 4.23 40.78 9.79
N GLY A 366 3.86 41.50 10.85
CA GLY A 366 4.57 42.72 11.29
C GLY A 366 5.98 42.44 11.79
N ALA A 367 6.16 41.37 12.57
CA ALA A 367 7.46 40.94 13.08
C ALA A 367 8.37 40.41 11.96
N ALA A 368 7.80 39.72 10.97
CA ALA A 368 8.51 39.28 9.76
C ALA A 368 9.11 40.46 9.01
N ILE A 369 8.32 41.53 8.83
CA ILE A 369 8.72 42.73 8.09
C ILE A 369 9.83 43.49 8.83
N ALA A 370 9.73 43.65 10.16
CA ALA A 370 10.77 44.31 10.96
C ALA A 370 12.09 43.51 11.03
N ALA A 371 12.03 42.17 11.07
CA ALA A 371 13.21 41.30 11.06
C ALA A 371 13.88 41.17 9.69
N LEU A 372 13.20 41.61 8.62
CA LEU A 372 13.71 41.59 7.23
C LEU A 372 14.43 42.89 6.84
N ASP A 373 14.16 44.00 7.53
CA ASP A 373 14.87 45.28 7.35
C ASP A 373 16.23 45.30 8.09
N ASN A 374 16.44 44.41 9.06
CA ASN A 374 17.72 44.18 9.72
C ASN A 374 18.35 42.87 9.20
N GLU A 375 19.67 42.82 9.05
CA GLU A 375 20.45 41.83 8.29
C GLU A 375 19.95 40.36 8.27
N SER A 376 20.28 39.62 7.19
CA SER A 376 19.80 38.25 6.87
C SER A 376 19.88 37.18 7.98
N HIS A 377 20.68 37.41 9.03
CA HIS A 377 20.72 36.58 10.24
C HIS A 377 19.47 36.75 11.14
N ALA A 378 18.87 37.94 11.19
CA ALA A 378 17.65 38.21 11.96
C ALA A 378 16.43 37.47 11.41
N PHE A 379 16.29 37.37 10.08
CA PHE A 379 15.23 36.58 9.45
C PHE A 379 15.40 35.07 9.66
N ALA A 380 16.63 34.55 9.58
CA ALA A 380 16.91 33.13 9.87
C ALA A 380 16.67 32.80 11.36
N ALA A 381 17.04 33.70 12.27
CA ALA A 381 16.75 33.58 13.70
C ALA A 381 15.24 33.71 14.01
N TRP A 382 14.52 34.60 13.32
CA TRP A 382 13.07 34.78 13.44
C TRP A 382 12.30 33.59 12.85
N ALA A 383 12.67 33.10 11.67
CA ALA A 383 12.06 31.91 11.05
C ALA A 383 12.35 30.65 11.88
N SER A 384 13.59 30.48 12.37
CA SER A 384 13.90 29.42 13.34
C SER A 384 13.18 29.63 14.67
N GLY A 385 12.90 30.88 15.06
CA GLY A 385 12.15 31.24 16.26
C GLY A 385 10.65 30.95 16.14
N ILE A 386 10.04 31.18 14.97
CA ILE A 386 8.64 30.81 14.68
C ILE A 386 8.48 29.31 14.51
N MET A 387 9.45 28.64 13.89
CA MET A 387 9.45 27.18 13.79
C MET A 387 9.64 26.50 15.16
N LYS A 388 10.20 27.23 16.13
CA LYS A 388 10.35 26.82 17.53
C LYS A 388 9.37 27.55 18.46
N SER A 389 8.44 28.34 17.94
CA SER A 389 7.54 29.11 18.79
C SER A 389 6.37 28.24 19.23
N ASP A 390 5.87 28.55 20.42
CA ASP A 390 4.68 27.92 20.99
C ASP A 390 3.48 27.99 20.03
N ALA A 391 3.43 28.95 19.10
CA ALA A 391 2.36 29.07 18.11
C ALA A 391 2.34 27.92 17.07
N MET A 392 3.49 27.39 16.66
CA MET A 392 3.54 26.22 15.75
C MET A 392 3.32 24.91 16.52
N ALA A 393 3.70 24.87 17.80
CA ALA A 393 3.33 23.76 18.68
C ALA A 393 1.80 23.73 18.87
N GLN A 394 1.19 24.88 19.19
CA GLN A 394 -0.27 25.05 19.29
C GLN A 394 -0.99 24.66 17.98
N ALA A 395 -0.50 25.10 16.82
CA ALA A 395 -1.11 24.71 15.54
C ALA A 395 -1.01 23.20 15.24
N ARG A 396 0.04 22.52 15.72
CA ARG A 396 0.15 21.05 15.62
C ARG A 396 -0.84 20.37 16.56
N GLU A 397 -0.91 20.83 17.81
CA GLU A 397 -1.87 20.33 18.80
C GLU A 397 -3.32 20.51 18.31
N GLU A 398 -3.65 21.69 17.76
CA GLU A 398 -4.96 21.94 17.15
C GLU A 398 -5.25 21.00 15.98
N TRP A 399 -4.25 20.71 15.14
CA TRP A 399 -4.43 19.84 13.98
C TRP A 399 -4.53 18.35 14.36
N ASP A 400 -3.73 17.89 15.31
CA ASP A 400 -3.84 16.55 15.86
C ASP A 400 -5.19 16.38 16.58
N ALA A 401 -5.64 17.38 17.34
CA ALA A 401 -6.99 17.40 17.94
C ALA A 401 -8.11 17.37 16.88
N MET A 402 -7.98 18.12 15.78
CA MET A 402 -8.93 18.06 14.66
C MET A 402 -8.94 16.67 13.99
N ARG A 403 -7.78 16.03 13.87
CA ARG A 403 -7.68 14.66 13.32
C ARG A 403 -8.38 13.66 14.24
N GLU A 404 -8.09 13.71 15.54
CA GLU A 404 -8.70 12.85 16.55
C GLU A 404 -10.23 13.02 16.59
N GLU A 405 -10.70 14.28 16.56
CA GLU A 405 -12.14 14.58 16.52
C GLU A 405 -12.80 14.03 15.25
N ARG A 406 -12.15 14.21 14.09
CA ARG A 406 -12.64 13.66 12.82
C ARG A 406 -12.70 12.14 12.86
N GLU A 407 -11.69 11.49 13.44
CA GLU A 407 -11.66 10.03 13.61
C GLU A 407 -12.76 9.55 14.55
N ARG A 408 -13.04 10.27 15.64
CA ARG A 408 -14.15 10.00 16.56
C ARG A 408 -15.50 10.08 15.85
N LEU A 409 -15.77 11.18 15.13
CA LEU A 409 -17.02 11.35 14.40
C LEU A 409 -17.23 10.28 13.32
N LEU A 410 -16.16 9.91 12.60
CA LEU A 410 -16.21 8.81 11.63
C LEU A 410 -16.44 7.45 12.30
N ALA A 411 -15.87 7.22 13.49
CA ALA A 411 -16.11 6.01 14.26
C ALA A 411 -17.56 5.92 14.74
N GLU A 412 -18.11 6.99 15.31
CA GLU A 412 -19.51 7.08 15.73
C GLU A 412 -20.47 6.86 14.55
N GLU A 413 -20.18 7.46 13.38
CA GLU A 413 -20.99 7.26 12.19
C GLU A 413 -20.94 5.79 11.71
N ARG A 414 -19.77 5.14 11.74
CA ARG A 414 -19.63 3.71 11.42
C ARG A 414 -20.42 2.85 12.39
N GLU A 415 -20.30 3.07 13.69
CA GLU A 415 -21.05 2.32 14.71
C GLU A 415 -22.57 2.50 14.54
N ARG A 416 -23.04 3.71 14.22
CA ARG A 416 -24.45 3.97 13.94
C ARG A 416 -24.92 3.20 12.70
N LYS A 417 -24.15 3.23 11.62
CA LYS A 417 -24.46 2.49 10.37
C LYS A 417 -24.47 0.98 10.61
N GLU A 418 -23.49 0.44 11.32
CA GLU A 418 -23.39 -0.98 11.65
C GLU A 418 -24.56 -1.44 12.54
N ARG A 419 -24.95 -0.62 13.53
CA ARG A 419 -26.10 -0.89 14.39
C ARG A 419 -27.41 -0.93 13.60
N LEU A 420 -27.66 0.07 12.76
CA LEU A 420 -28.85 0.12 11.90
C LEU A 420 -28.89 -1.04 10.91
N ALA A 421 -27.75 -1.38 10.33
CA ALA A 421 -27.63 -2.53 9.43
C ALA A 421 -27.94 -3.83 10.19
N LEU A 422 -27.36 -4.04 11.37
CA LEU A 422 -27.63 -5.21 12.22
C LEU A 422 -29.10 -5.31 12.62
N GLU A 423 -29.74 -4.20 12.98
CA GLU A 423 -31.18 -4.17 13.31
C GLU A 423 -32.04 -4.55 12.10
N THR A 424 -31.75 -3.97 10.93
CA THR A 424 -32.43 -4.28 9.67
C THR A 424 -32.28 -5.77 9.32
N TRP A 425 -31.08 -6.31 9.49
CA TRP A 425 -30.80 -7.73 9.26
C TRP A 425 -31.47 -8.64 10.29
N ARG A 426 -31.50 -8.27 11.56
CA ARG A 426 -32.26 -9.06 12.56
C ARG A 426 -33.76 -9.08 12.26
N ALA A 427 -34.30 -8.01 11.70
CA ALA A 427 -35.69 -7.93 11.25
C ALA A 427 -35.98 -8.73 9.95
N GLY A 428 -34.97 -9.38 9.37
CA GLY A 428 -35.11 -10.14 8.12
C GLY A 428 -34.98 -9.29 6.84
N GLY A 429 -34.73 -7.98 6.98
CA GLY A 429 -34.49 -7.09 5.85
C GLY A 429 -33.12 -7.28 5.20
N ASP A 430 -32.96 -6.69 4.01
CA ASP A 430 -31.67 -6.50 3.37
C ASP A 430 -31.09 -5.15 3.82
N PRO A 431 -30.01 -5.13 4.61
CA PRO A 431 -29.34 -3.89 5.03
C PRO A 431 -28.72 -3.09 3.87
N GLY A 432 -28.63 -3.66 2.65
CA GLY A 432 -27.97 -3.04 1.49
C GLY A 432 -26.43 -2.98 1.61
N THR A 433 -25.90 -3.21 2.81
CA THR A 433 -24.48 -3.35 3.12
C THR A 433 -24.24 -4.62 3.93
N ARG A 434 -23.08 -5.25 3.76
CA ARG A 434 -22.73 -6.40 4.61
C ARG A 434 -22.56 -5.95 6.05
N ILE A 435 -22.96 -6.82 6.95
CA ILE A 435 -22.75 -6.66 8.38
C ILE A 435 -21.59 -7.58 8.74
N PHE A 436 -20.62 -7.04 9.47
CA PHE A 436 -19.54 -7.81 10.09
C PHE A 436 -19.61 -7.62 11.61
N ALA A 437 -20.83 -7.73 12.15
CA ALA A 437 -21.09 -7.53 13.57
C ALA A 437 -20.81 -8.83 14.32
N SER A 438 -20.14 -8.69 15.46
CA SER A 438 -19.93 -9.75 16.43
C SER A 438 -20.42 -9.28 17.79
N ARG A 439 -20.76 -10.22 18.66
CA ARG A 439 -20.97 -9.92 20.07
C ARG A 439 -19.65 -9.55 20.77
N PRO A 440 -19.72 -8.97 21.98
CA PRO A 440 -18.53 -8.72 22.80
C PRO A 440 -17.68 -9.97 23.07
N ASP A 441 -18.30 -11.16 23.10
CA ASP A 441 -17.63 -12.46 23.27
C ASP A 441 -17.07 -13.05 21.94
N GLY A 442 -17.19 -12.30 20.84
CA GLY A 442 -16.76 -12.69 19.50
C GLY A 442 -17.72 -13.65 18.77
N SER A 443 -18.87 -14.00 19.34
CA SER A 443 -19.86 -14.85 18.67
C SER A 443 -20.61 -14.11 17.56
N ALA A 444 -20.94 -14.83 16.49
CA ALA A 444 -21.73 -14.33 15.37
C ALA A 444 -23.23 -14.38 15.72
N TYR A 445 -23.98 -13.38 15.25
CA TYR A 445 -25.45 -13.47 15.26
C TYR A 445 -25.90 -14.41 14.15
N ILE A 446 -26.99 -15.12 14.38
CA ILE A 446 -27.58 -16.06 13.41
C ILE A 446 -29.06 -15.73 13.18
N ARG A 447 -29.53 -15.91 11.95
CA ARG A 447 -30.95 -15.83 11.59
C ARG A 447 -31.30 -16.91 10.57
N ALA A 448 -32.57 -17.29 10.52
CA ALA A 448 -33.09 -18.16 9.48
C ALA A 448 -33.93 -17.35 8.48
N THR A 449 -33.70 -17.56 7.18
CA THR A 449 -34.40 -16.89 6.09
C THR A 449 -35.00 -17.94 5.13
N GLY A 450 -36.10 -17.57 4.47
CA GLY A 450 -36.75 -18.43 3.47
C GLY A 450 -37.19 -19.81 3.98
N VAL A 451 -37.59 -19.91 5.25
CA VAL A 451 -37.96 -21.18 5.90
C VAL A 451 -39.12 -21.83 5.14
N LYS A 452 -38.92 -23.07 4.70
CA LYS A 452 -39.94 -23.90 4.04
C LYS A 452 -40.26 -25.10 4.90
N ARG A 453 -41.56 -25.38 5.08
CA ARG A 453 -42.05 -26.56 5.81
C ARG A 453 -42.87 -27.45 4.90
N ASP A 454 -42.84 -28.75 5.16
CA ASP A 454 -43.77 -29.71 4.57
C ASP A 454 -45.09 -29.76 5.35
N GLU A 455 -46.00 -30.63 4.91
CA GLU A 455 -47.32 -30.85 5.52
C GLU A 455 -47.24 -31.33 6.98
N SER A 456 -46.15 -31.99 7.36
CA SER A 456 -45.91 -32.43 8.75
C SER A 456 -45.40 -31.30 9.65
N GLY A 457 -45.10 -30.13 9.08
CA GLY A 457 -44.48 -29.00 9.76
C GLY A 457 -42.96 -29.10 9.88
N ALA A 458 -42.33 -30.13 9.30
CA ALA A 458 -40.88 -30.30 9.32
C ALA A 458 -40.20 -29.31 8.37
N ILE A 459 -39.04 -28.79 8.77
CA ILE A 459 -38.26 -27.85 7.94
C ILE A 459 -37.60 -28.64 6.81
N VAL A 460 -38.00 -28.34 5.57
CA VAL A 460 -37.47 -28.97 4.34
C VAL A 460 -36.58 -28.03 3.53
N GLY A 461 -36.55 -26.74 3.88
CA GLY A 461 -35.73 -25.76 3.18
C GLY A 461 -35.58 -24.44 3.93
N GLY A 462 -34.81 -23.54 3.34
CA GLY A 462 -34.41 -22.27 3.91
C GLY A 462 -32.90 -22.20 4.15
N THR A 463 -32.46 -21.05 4.65
CA THR A 463 -31.05 -20.72 4.83
C THR A 463 -30.84 -20.22 6.25
N LEU A 464 -29.78 -20.71 6.91
CA LEU A 464 -29.24 -20.09 8.11
C LEU A 464 -28.14 -19.12 7.67
N GLU A 465 -28.25 -17.87 8.06
CA GLU A 465 -27.28 -16.81 7.76
C GLU A 465 -26.60 -16.34 9.04
N THR A 466 -25.33 -15.95 8.94
CA THR A 466 -24.56 -15.33 10.03
C THR A 466 -24.32 -13.84 9.75
N SER A 467 -24.18 -13.05 10.83
CA SER A 467 -23.77 -11.64 10.74
C SER A 467 -22.31 -11.42 10.35
N GLN A 468 -21.62 -12.48 9.93
CA GLN A 468 -20.24 -12.46 9.44
C GLN A 468 -20.16 -12.97 7.98
N GLY A 469 -21.32 -13.12 7.32
CA GLY A 469 -21.40 -13.38 5.88
C GLY A 469 -21.40 -14.86 5.47
N ALA A 470 -21.53 -15.79 6.42
CA ALA A 470 -21.68 -17.21 6.12
C ALA A 470 -23.16 -17.59 5.98
N ASP A 471 -23.47 -18.45 5.01
CA ASP A 471 -24.80 -19.04 4.85
C ASP A 471 -24.74 -20.56 4.65
N VAL A 472 -25.70 -21.27 5.24
CA VAL A 472 -25.81 -22.74 5.18
C VAL A 472 -27.26 -23.19 5.01
N PRO A 473 -27.52 -24.36 4.39
CA PRO A 473 -28.87 -24.91 4.31
C PRO A 473 -29.47 -25.13 5.71
N LEU A 474 -30.66 -24.59 5.96
CA LEU A 474 -31.29 -24.63 7.28
C LEU A 474 -31.54 -26.05 7.79
N VAL A 475 -31.88 -26.97 6.89
CA VAL A 475 -32.06 -28.41 7.22
C VAL A 475 -30.80 -29.01 7.84
N GLN A 476 -29.62 -28.64 7.34
CA GLN A 476 -28.35 -29.12 7.87
C GLN A 476 -27.99 -28.43 9.19
N ALA A 477 -28.31 -27.13 9.32
CA ALA A 477 -28.17 -26.42 10.58
C ALA A 477 -29.02 -27.05 11.71
N VAL A 478 -30.27 -27.45 11.42
CA VAL A 478 -31.14 -28.14 12.39
C VAL A 478 -30.53 -29.45 12.86
N ARG A 479 -29.89 -30.23 11.97
CA ARG A 479 -29.16 -31.45 12.36
C ARG A 479 -28.01 -31.12 13.32
N ALA A 480 -27.24 -30.06 13.03
CA ALA A 480 -26.20 -29.59 13.93
C ALA A 480 -26.77 -29.14 15.29
N PHE A 481 -27.91 -28.42 15.33
CA PHE A 481 -28.54 -28.00 16.58
C PHE A 481 -28.90 -29.19 17.48
N ARG A 482 -29.45 -30.27 16.89
CA ARG A 482 -29.77 -31.51 17.61
C ARG A 482 -28.53 -32.19 18.18
N PHE A 483 -27.41 -32.17 17.44
CA PHE A 483 -26.16 -32.71 17.93
C PHE A 483 -25.53 -31.85 19.04
N ILE A 484 -25.57 -30.52 18.91
CA ILE A 484 -25.05 -29.61 19.95
C ILE A 484 -25.86 -29.79 21.25
N LYS A 485 -27.19 -29.95 21.14
CA LYS A 485 -28.06 -30.30 22.27
C LYS A 485 -27.61 -31.61 22.93
N LEU A 486 -27.32 -32.65 22.14
CA LEU A 486 -26.80 -33.93 22.63
C LEU A 486 -25.47 -33.77 23.41
N VAL A 487 -24.52 -33.01 22.86
CA VAL A 487 -23.23 -32.72 23.51
C VAL A 487 -23.43 -32.03 24.87
N ARG A 488 -24.34 -31.06 24.92
CA ARG A 488 -24.67 -30.32 26.15
C ARG A 488 -25.36 -31.19 27.19
N GLU A 489 -26.32 -32.02 26.80
CA GLU A 489 -27.00 -32.95 27.71
C GLU A 489 -26.04 -34.01 28.27
N ARG A 490 -25.06 -34.44 27.49
CA ARG A 490 -23.97 -35.32 27.96
C ARG A 490 -22.95 -34.61 28.86
N GLY A 491 -22.96 -33.27 28.91
CA GLY A 491 -22.00 -32.48 29.66
C GLY A 491 -20.54 -32.65 29.23
N THR A 492 -20.29 -33.22 28.04
CA THR A 492 -18.94 -33.58 27.57
C THR A 492 -18.66 -32.84 26.27
N ALA A 493 -17.58 -32.05 26.23
CA ALA A 493 -17.21 -31.31 25.03
C ALA A 493 -16.92 -32.24 23.83
N TRP A 494 -17.25 -31.80 22.63
CA TRP A 494 -16.93 -32.48 21.38
C TRP A 494 -15.85 -31.73 20.61
N HIS A 495 -14.97 -32.50 19.97
CA HIS A 495 -13.90 -32.00 19.11
C HIS A 495 -13.80 -32.88 17.87
N ALA A 496 -13.44 -32.29 16.73
CA ALA A 496 -13.19 -33.01 15.50
C ALA A 496 -11.94 -33.89 15.60
N ASN A 497 -12.09 -35.11 16.11
CA ASN A 497 -11.02 -36.12 16.24
C ASN A 497 -11.33 -37.33 15.33
N GLY A 498 -11.25 -37.16 14.01
CA GLY A 498 -11.66 -38.17 13.01
C GLY A 498 -13.18 -38.28 12.78
N ALA A 499 -13.97 -37.61 13.62
CA ALA A 499 -15.39 -37.37 13.39
C ALA A 499 -15.58 -35.98 12.77
N GLN A 500 -16.46 -35.86 11.78
CA GLN A 500 -16.79 -34.61 11.10
C GLN A 500 -18.28 -34.32 11.16
N ILE A 501 -18.63 -33.07 11.43
CA ILE A 501 -20.01 -32.55 11.30
C ILE A 501 -19.97 -31.51 10.19
N ARG A 502 -20.72 -31.74 9.13
CA ARG A 502 -20.84 -30.79 8.01
C ARG A 502 -22.14 -30.01 8.10
N VAL A 503 -22.02 -28.69 7.96
CA VAL A 503 -23.15 -27.76 7.88
C VAL A 503 -22.92 -26.87 6.66
N GLY A 504 -23.61 -27.20 5.56
CA GLY A 504 -23.35 -26.64 4.25
C GLY A 504 -21.93 -26.93 3.78
N HIS A 505 -21.18 -25.87 3.50
CA HIS A 505 -19.78 -25.92 3.10
C HIS A 505 -18.79 -25.90 4.29
N PHE A 506 -19.30 -25.76 5.51
CA PHE A 506 -18.49 -25.59 6.70
C PHE A 506 -18.39 -26.90 7.50
N ARG A 507 -17.24 -27.06 8.16
CA ARG A 507 -17.02 -28.13 9.14
C ARG A 507 -17.10 -27.53 10.55
N VAL A 508 -17.70 -28.26 11.49
CA VAL A 508 -17.66 -27.89 12.91
C VAL A 508 -16.36 -28.39 13.50
N ASP A 509 -15.61 -27.51 14.17
CA ASP A 509 -14.30 -27.84 14.76
C ASP A 509 -14.44 -28.35 16.19
N ARG A 510 -15.31 -27.68 16.98
CA ARG A 510 -15.47 -27.92 18.41
C ARG A 510 -16.85 -27.50 18.89
N ILE A 511 -17.38 -28.24 19.86
CA ILE A 511 -18.54 -27.85 20.66
C ILE A 511 -18.14 -27.97 22.14
N THR A 512 -18.33 -26.92 22.94
CA THR A 512 -18.05 -26.96 24.38
C THR A 512 -19.10 -27.79 25.12
N ALA A 513 -18.81 -28.21 26.35
CA ALA A 513 -19.80 -28.87 27.21
C ALA A 513 -21.03 -27.98 27.48
N GLY A 514 -20.87 -26.65 27.41
CA GLY A 514 -21.96 -25.69 27.53
C GLY A 514 -22.81 -25.53 26.26
N GLY A 515 -22.38 -26.09 25.13
CA GLY A 515 -23.07 -26.02 23.83
C GLY A 515 -22.55 -24.92 22.89
N ASP A 516 -21.53 -24.14 23.27
CA ASP A 516 -20.95 -23.15 22.36
C ASP A 516 -20.20 -23.86 21.24
N MET A 517 -20.39 -23.40 20.00
CA MET A 517 -19.86 -24.05 18.82
C MET A 517 -18.83 -23.17 18.12
N ARG A 518 -17.79 -23.79 17.56
CA ARG A 518 -16.87 -23.17 16.61
C ARG A 518 -16.93 -23.93 15.28
N ALA A 519 -17.07 -23.18 14.19
CA ALA A 519 -16.96 -23.69 12.83
C ALA A 519 -16.10 -22.71 12.00
N GLY A 520 -14.85 -23.09 11.73
CA GLY A 520 -13.84 -22.27 11.10
C GLY A 520 -13.54 -20.99 11.90
N CYS A 521 -13.75 -19.85 11.24
CA CYS A 521 -13.55 -18.52 11.83
C CYS A 521 -14.73 -18.03 12.69
N HIS A 522 -15.86 -18.75 12.70
CA HIS A 522 -17.06 -18.34 13.41
C HIS A 522 -17.18 -19.04 14.77
N ARG A 523 -17.62 -18.27 15.76
CA ARG A 523 -18.07 -18.77 17.07
C ARG A 523 -19.56 -18.53 17.19
N PHE A 524 -20.29 -19.48 17.77
CA PHE A 524 -21.72 -19.40 17.99
C PHE A 524 -21.99 -19.68 19.47
N ALA A 525 -22.68 -18.77 20.14
CA ALA A 525 -23.09 -18.97 21.52
C ALA A 525 -24.27 -19.96 21.55
N TRP A 526 -24.27 -20.87 22.52
CA TRP A 526 -25.39 -21.81 22.71
C TRP A 526 -26.74 -21.10 22.81
N GLN A 527 -26.78 -19.96 23.50
CA GLN A 527 -28.00 -19.19 23.74
C GLN A 527 -28.68 -18.74 22.44
N ASP A 528 -27.91 -18.41 21.40
CA ASP A 528 -28.48 -18.04 20.10
C ASP A 528 -29.00 -19.24 19.34
N ILE A 529 -28.23 -20.34 19.38
CA ILE A 529 -28.63 -21.60 18.77
C ILE A 529 -29.94 -22.06 19.40
N GLU A 530 -30.03 -22.04 20.73
CA GLU A 530 -31.24 -22.37 21.47
C GLU A 530 -32.39 -21.42 21.13
N SER A 531 -32.17 -20.11 21.17
CA SER A 531 -33.21 -19.11 20.86
C SER A 531 -33.77 -19.29 19.45
N LEU A 532 -32.89 -19.46 18.45
CA LEU A 532 -33.29 -19.69 17.07
C LEU A 532 -33.96 -21.07 16.89
N ALA A 533 -33.45 -22.12 17.53
CA ALA A 533 -34.08 -23.44 17.47
C ALA A 533 -35.50 -23.41 18.08
N ARG A 534 -35.71 -22.64 19.16
CA ARG A 534 -37.04 -22.46 19.77
C ARG A 534 -37.98 -21.67 18.87
N SER A 535 -37.52 -20.55 18.28
CA SER A 535 -38.36 -19.77 17.37
C SER A 535 -38.73 -20.55 16.10
N LEU A 536 -37.87 -21.47 15.68
CA LEU A 536 -38.13 -22.41 14.59
C LEU A 536 -38.95 -23.65 15.03
N GLY A 537 -39.28 -23.81 16.31
CA GLY A 537 -40.01 -24.98 16.81
C GLY A 537 -39.26 -26.31 16.64
N VAL A 538 -37.93 -26.28 16.49
CA VAL A 538 -37.09 -27.49 16.33
C VAL A 538 -36.30 -27.83 17.59
N PHE A 539 -36.33 -26.98 18.61
CA PHE A 539 -35.60 -27.22 19.86
C PHE A 539 -36.10 -28.48 20.61
N GLU A 540 -37.40 -28.77 20.51
CA GLU A 540 -38.01 -29.93 21.17
C GLU A 540 -37.73 -31.25 20.43
N LEU A 541 -37.10 -31.21 19.26
CA LEU A 541 -36.64 -32.43 18.60
C LEU A 541 -35.65 -33.18 19.50
N ALA A 542 -35.72 -34.51 19.45
CA ALA A 542 -34.82 -35.36 20.20
C ALA A 542 -33.36 -35.08 19.79
N PRO A 543 -32.42 -35.00 20.74
CA PRO A 543 -30.99 -34.95 20.45
C PRO A 543 -30.58 -36.11 19.53
N ASP A 544 -29.62 -35.89 18.64
CA ASP A 544 -29.30 -36.82 17.56
C ASP A 544 -27.84 -36.71 17.14
N ASP A 545 -27.20 -37.86 16.89
CA ASP A 545 -25.82 -37.96 16.39
C ASP A 545 -25.70 -38.20 14.89
N SER A 546 -26.82 -38.25 14.16
CA SER A 546 -26.86 -38.38 12.70
C SER A 546 -26.11 -37.28 11.94
N ALA A 547 -25.80 -36.15 12.59
CA ALA A 547 -24.98 -35.09 12.03
C ALA A 547 -23.48 -35.46 11.95
N VAL A 548 -23.04 -36.46 12.71
CA VAL A 548 -21.63 -36.89 12.77
C VAL A 548 -21.36 -37.96 11.72
N THR A 549 -20.52 -37.62 10.77
CA THR A 549 -19.89 -38.59 9.85
C THR A 549 -18.54 -39.02 10.42
N ARG A 550 -18.31 -40.33 10.58
CA ARG A 550 -17.00 -40.88 10.97
C ARG A 550 -16.31 -41.41 9.71
N SER A 551 -15.06 -41.01 9.47
CA SER A 551 -14.25 -41.62 8.42
C SER A 551 -14.03 -43.10 8.77
N ARG A 552 -14.31 -44.01 7.83
CA ARG A 552 -14.18 -45.47 8.00
C ARG A 552 -12.74 -45.95 8.26
N GLU A 553 -11.75 -45.08 8.16
CA GLU A 553 -10.32 -45.41 8.26
C GLU A 553 -9.72 -45.33 9.67
N ALA A 554 -10.52 -45.03 10.70
CA ALA A 554 -10.06 -44.93 12.09
C ALA A 554 -10.70 -45.99 13.02
N ALA A 555 -10.82 -47.23 12.54
CA ALA A 555 -11.22 -48.39 13.34
C ALA A 555 -10.15 -49.48 13.29
#